data_AF-A0A7Y5S0X5-F1
#
_entry.id   AF-A0A7Y5S0X5-F1
#
_cell.length_a   1.000
_cell.length_b   1.000
_cell.length_c   1.000
_cell.angle_alpha   90.00
_cell.angle_beta   90.00
_cell.angle_gamma   90.00
#
_symmetry.space_group_name_H-M   'P 1'
#
loop_
_entity.id
_entity.type
_entity.pdbx_description
1 polymer ?
#
loop_
_entity_poly.entity_id
_entity_poly.type
_entity_poly.pdbx_seq_one_letter_code
_entity_poly.pdbx_strand_id
1 'polypeptide(L)' 'MPQSLSAVYVHLVFSTKERRSFLRDLRIRAALHSYLGGVSKRLECAPIQIGGVEDHVHILARLGRS' A
#
# COMPACT_ATOMS: atom_id res chain seq x y z
N MET A 1 8.60 -9.19 -28.08
CA MET A 1 8.70 -7.92 -27.34
C MET A 1 7.29 -7.50 -26.96
N PRO A 2 6.96 -7.35 -25.67
CA PRO A 2 5.64 -6.83 -25.31
C PRO A 2 5.52 -5.38 -25.79
N GLN A 3 4.58 -5.12 -26.69
CA GLN A 3 4.36 -3.81 -27.33
C GLN A 3 3.18 -3.04 -26.70
N SER A 4 2.63 -3.54 -25.60
CA SER A 4 1.51 -2.91 -24.91
C SER A 4 1.99 -1.79 -24.01
N LEU A 5 1.54 -0.56 -24.31
CA LEU A 5 1.69 0.58 -23.42
C LEU A 5 0.54 0.58 -22.41
N SER A 6 0.80 0.12 -21.20
CA SER A 6 -0.18 0.10 -20.11
C SER A 6 0.34 0.79 -18.85
N ALA A 7 -0.56 1.53 -18.19
CA ALA A 7 -0.34 2.12 -16.88
C ALA A 7 -1.56 1.80 -16.00
N VAL A 8 -1.43 0.79 -15.16
CA VAL A 8 -2.51 0.34 -14.26
C VAL A 8 -2.21 0.83 -12.86
N TYR A 9 -3.13 1.64 -12.32
CA TYR A 9 -3.10 2.12 -10.95
C TYR A 9 -4.13 1.37 -10.13
N VAL A 10 -3.72 0.87 -8.97
CA VAL A 10 -4.57 0.07 -8.10
C VAL A 10 -4.65 0.75 -6.73
N HIS A 11 -5.86 0.90 -6.24
CA HIS A 11 -6.14 1.31 -4.87
C HIS A 11 -6.43 0.06 -4.04
N LEU A 12 -5.48 -0.32 -3.19
CA LEU A 12 -5.58 -1.47 -2.31
C LEU A 12 -6.03 -1.00 -0.92
N VAL A 13 -7.00 -1.70 -0.34
CA VAL A 13 -7.50 -1.42 1.01
C VAL A 13 -7.47 -2.70 1.82
N PHE A 14 -6.77 -2.69 2.95
CA PHE A 14 -6.70 -3.81 3.89
C PHE A 14 -7.15 -3.34 5.27
N SER A 15 -8.08 -4.08 5.88
CA SER A 15 -8.49 -3.84 7.26
C SER A 15 -7.68 -4.69 8.23
N THR A 16 -7.54 -4.22 9.47
CA THR A 16 -7.15 -5.06 10.60
C THR A 16 -8.18 -6.16 10.83
N LYS A 17 -7.77 -7.20 11.56
CA LYS A 17 -8.67 -8.30 11.94
C LYS A 17 -9.89 -7.74 12.67
N GLU A 18 -11.09 -8.07 12.18
CA GLU A 18 -12.37 -7.61 12.72
C GLU A 18 -12.50 -6.07 12.82
N ARG A 19 -11.74 -5.30 12.02
CA ARG A 19 -11.69 -3.83 12.10
C ARG A 19 -11.35 -3.29 13.49
N ARG A 20 -10.62 -4.07 14.28
CA ARG A 20 -10.12 -3.59 15.58
C ARG A 20 -9.11 -2.49 15.34
N SER A 21 -9.20 -1.41 16.11
CA SER A 21 -8.35 -0.23 15.98
C SER A 21 -6.89 -0.47 16.46
N PHE A 22 -6.17 -1.42 15.86
CA PHE A 22 -4.80 -1.77 16.27
C PHE A 22 -3.74 -0.74 15.85
N LEU A 23 -4.09 0.21 14.98
CA LEU A 23 -3.20 1.26 14.47
C LEU A 23 -3.47 2.63 15.11
N ARG A 24 -3.98 2.67 16.35
CA ARG A 24 -4.23 3.91 17.11
C ARG A 24 -2.95 4.67 17.47
N ASP A 25 -1.86 3.98 17.79
CA ASP A 25 -0.57 4.62 18.03
C ASP A 25 -0.01 5.16 16.71
N LEU A 26 0.17 6.48 16.64
CA LEU A 26 0.62 7.17 15.43
C LEU A 26 2.01 6.74 14.96
N ARG A 27 2.91 6.37 15.87
CA ARG A 27 4.27 5.92 15.53
C ARG A 27 4.22 4.53 14.90
N ILE A 28 3.41 3.63 15.45
CA ILE A 28 3.18 2.30 14.88
C ILE A 28 2.55 2.43 13.49
N ARG A 29 1.52 3.27 13.33
CA ARG A 29 0.86 3.49 12.03
C ARG A 29 1.82 4.07 10.99
N ALA A 30 2.62 5.07 11.35
CA ALA A 30 3.63 5.65 10.46
C ALA A 30 4.70 4.62 10.06
N ALA A 31 5.19 3.81 11.01
CA ALA A 31 6.15 2.75 10.72
C ALA A 31 5.57 1.68 9.79
N LEU A 32 4.30 1.28 9.99
CA LEU A 32 3.61 0.36 9.09
C LEU A 32 3.48 0.94 7.68
N HIS A 33 3.08 2.20 7.53
CA HIS A 33 3.00 2.84 6.21
C HIS A 33 4.35 2.84 5.49
N SER A 34 5.44 3.17 6.20
CA SER A 34 6.80 3.11 5.67
C SER A 34 7.20 1.69 5.23
N TYR A 35 6.90 0.69 6.08
CA TYR A 35 7.16 -0.72 5.79
C TYR A 35 6.42 -1.19 4.53
N LEU A 36 5.11 -0.88 4.41
CA LEU A 36 4.31 -1.19 3.22
C LEU A 36 4.89 -0.54 1.96
N GLY A 37 5.39 0.69 2.07
CA GLY A 37 6.08 1.37 0.97
C GLY A 37 7.34 0.65 0.52
N GLY A 38 8.15 0.17 1.47
CA GLY A 38 9.32 -0.66 1.18
C GLY A 38 8.96 -1.97 0.49
N VAL A 39 7.90 -2.65 0.96
CA VAL A 39 7.40 -3.89 0.33
C VAL A 39 6.92 -3.63 -1.09
N SER A 40 6.10 -2.60 -1.31
CA SER A 40 5.58 -2.24 -2.63
C SER A 40 6.71 -1.99 -3.63
N LYS A 41 7.74 -1.23 -3.23
CA LYS A 41 8.93 -0.99 -4.06
C LYS A 41 9.68 -2.28 -4.41
N ARG A 42 9.86 -3.20 -3.45
CA ARG A 42 10.52 -4.49 -3.68
C ARG A 42 9.76 -5.40 -4.64
N LEU A 43 8.43 -5.26 -4.69
CA LEU A 43 7.57 -5.96 -5.65
C LEU A 43 7.46 -5.26 -7.01
N GLU A 44 8.29 -4.23 -7.26
CA GLU A 44 8.26 -3.40 -8.47
C GLU A 44 6.91 -2.67 -8.70
N CYS A 45 6.08 -2.61 -7.66
CA CYS A 45 4.84 -1.86 -7.63
C CYS A 45 5.13 -0.48 -7.04
N ALA A 46 5.37 0.53 -7.87
CA ALA A 46 5.74 1.86 -7.40
C ALA A 46 4.60 2.46 -6.54
N PRO A 47 4.80 2.69 -5.22
CA PRO A 47 3.77 3.30 -4.38
C PRO A 47 3.70 4.80 -4.68
N ILE A 48 2.49 5.30 -4.89
CA ILE A 48 2.18 6.71 -5.11
C ILE A 48 1.80 7.37 -3.78
N GLN A 49 0.93 6.69 -3.00
CA GLN A 49 0.51 7.16 -1.68
C GLN A 49 0.21 5.98 -0.77
N ILE A 50 0.60 6.10 0.50
CA ILE A 50 0.26 5.16 1.56
C ILE A 50 -0.34 5.94 2.71
N GLY A 51 -1.48 5.50 3.18
CA GLY A 51 -2.21 6.11 4.27
C GLY A 51 -3.10 5.09 4.97
N GLY A 52 -3.99 5.58 5.82
CA GLY A 52 -4.83 4.72 6.64
C GLY A 52 -5.24 5.40 7.92
N VAL A 53 -6.16 4.76 8.61
CA VAL A 53 -6.63 5.16 9.94
C VAL A 53 -6.38 4.00 10.90
N GLU A 54 -6.97 4.04 12.09
CA GLU A 54 -6.68 3.11 13.16
C GLU A 54 -7.02 1.64 12.90
N ASP A 55 -7.87 1.33 11.93
CA ASP A 55 -8.37 -0.02 11.65
C ASP A 55 -8.16 -0.49 10.20
N HIS A 56 -7.57 0.33 9.32
CA HIS A 56 -7.28 -0.05 7.94
C HIS A 56 -6.22 0.83 7.30
N VAL A 57 -5.63 0.31 6.21
CA VAL A 57 -4.63 1.00 5.40
C VAL A 57 -5.07 1.08 3.95
N HIS A 58 -4.64 2.15 3.29
CA HIS A 58 -4.84 2.45 1.89
C HIS A 58 -3.48 2.53 1.19
N ILE A 59 -3.36 1.89 0.03
CA ILE A 59 -2.18 1.98 -0.84
C ILE A 59 -2.66 2.31 -2.24
N LEU A 60 -2.22 3.45 -2.77
CA LEU A 60 -2.27 3.72 -4.21
C LEU A 60 -0.91 3.38 -4.80
N ALA A 61 -0.86 2.40 -5.71
CA ALA A 61 0.37 1.99 -6.36
C ALA A 61 0.15 1.76 -7.86
N ARG A 62 1.23 1.91 -8.63
CA ARG A 62 1.28 1.46 -10.03
C ARG A 62 1.65 -0.02 -10.05
N LEU A 63 0.85 -0.83 -10.72
CA LEU A 63 1.10 -2.27 -10.88
C LEU A 63 2.43 -2.47 -11.62
N GLY A 64 3.29 -3.33 -11.08
CA GLY A 64 4.54 -3.75 -11.72
C GLY A 64 4.29 -4.42 -13.07
N ARG A 65 5.27 -4.34 -13.98
CA ARG A 65 5.24 -5.03 -15.27
C ARG A 65 6.44 -5.96 -15.31
N SER A 66 6.22 -7.23 -14.98
CA SER A 66 7.19 -8.33 -15.12
C SER A 66 7.21 -8.87 -16.55
#